data_AF-A0A7W1HUT0-F1
#
_entry.id   AF-A0A7W1HUT0-F1
#
_cell.length_a   1.000
_cell.length_b   1.000
_cell.length_c   1.000
_cell.angle_alpha   90.00
_cell.angle_beta   90.00
_cell.angle_gamma   90.00
#
_symmetry.space_group_name_H-M   'P 1'
#
loop_
_entity.id
_entity.type
_entity.pdbx_description
1 polymer ?
#
loop_
_entity_poly.entity_id
_entity_poly.type
_entity_poly.pdbx_seq_one_letter_code
_entity_poly.pdbx_strand_id
1 'polypeptide(L)'
;MIFKLFQLIFVIFLFAAAVVCVNGQINLPDASTSSGRPNQSKEDVPKNVKESLAKNRIDREKRDYEELIERGEEAAKLSAELGSSFDKQNTFSAEDWKKIDRLEKLVKRIRKELGGDDSDSDEIITPTMPTAVKTLQEKTTFLLDELKKCTPYSISVVAIENSNALLKIVSFIQNGKN
;
A
#
# COMPACT_ATOMS: atom_id res chain seq x y z
N MET A 1 -15.97 50.60 11.56
CA MET A 1 -16.91 49.61 12.15
C MET A 1 -17.70 48.81 11.11
N ILE A 2 -18.07 49.39 9.96
CA ILE A 2 -18.77 48.68 8.86
C ILE A 2 -18.04 47.43 8.31
N PHE A 3 -16.71 47.43 8.26
CA PHE A 3 -15.93 46.31 7.73
C PHE A 3 -15.98 45.04 8.61
N LYS A 4 -16.15 45.20 9.93
CA LYS A 4 -16.30 44.06 10.86
C LYS A 4 -17.71 43.46 10.87
N LEU A 5 -18.72 44.27 10.51
CA LEU A 5 -20.09 43.79 10.34
C LEU A 5 -20.23 42.91 9.08
N PHE A 6 -19.50 43.27 8.01
CA PHE A 6 -19.47 42.49 6.77
C PHE A 6 -18.75 41.14 6.94
N GLN A 7 -17.69 41.10 7.75
CA GLN A 7 -16.96 39.87 8.09
C GLN A 7 -17.80 38.91 8.94
N LEU A 8 -18.65 39.42 9.84
CA LEU A 8 -19.55 38.60 10.66
C LEU A 8 -20.68 37.97 9.82
N ILE A 9 -21.22 38.71 8.84
CA ILE A 9 -22.27 38.22 7.93
C ILE A 9 -21.73 37.12 7.00
N PHE A 10 -20.48 37.25 6.54
CA PHE A 10 -19.87 36.25 5.65
C PHE A 10 -19.62 34.89 6.34
N VAL A 11 -19.28 34.90 7.64
CA VAL A 11 -19.07 33.67 8.43
C VAL A 11 -20.40 32.95 8.73
N ILE A 12 -21.50 33.69 8.93
CA ILE A 12 -22.83 33.10 9.13
C ILE A 12 -23.36 32.47 7.83
N PHE A 13 -23.08 33.09 6.68
CA PHE A 13 -23.52 32.55 5.38
C PHE A 13 -22.77 31.25 4.99
N LEU A 14 -21.53 31.08 5.44
CA LEU A 14 -20.73 29.88 5.16
C LEU A 14 -21.18 28.66 5.98
N PHE A 15 -21.89 28.86 7.09
CA PHE A 15 -22.42 27.78 7.93
C PHE A 15 -23.86 27.35 7.54
N ALA A 16 -24.58 28.14 6.75
CA ALA A 16 -25.95 27.84 6.32
C ALA A 16 -26.05 26.98 5.04
N ALA A 17 -24.94 26.73 4.34
CA ALA A 17 -24.90 25.94 3.11
C ALA A 17 -24.76 24.42 3.34
N ALA A 18 -24.70 23.95 4.59
CA ALA A 18 -24.44 22.54 4.92
C ALA A 18 -25.71 21.68 5.21
N VAL A 19 -26.93 22.18 4.99
CA VAL A 19 -28.17 21.47 5.39
C VAL A 19 -29.15 21.16 4.24
N VAL A 20 -28.80 21.39 2.98
CA VAL A 20 -29.67 20.99 1.85
C VAL A 20 -28.85 20.29 0.78
N CYS A 21 -28.83 18.96 0.86
CA CYS A 21 -28.88 17.98 -0.24
C CYS A 21 -28.55 16.56 0.27
N VAL A 22 -29.23 16.11 1.34
CA VAL A 22 -29.54 14.68 1.49
C VAL A 22 -30.97 14.53 0.98
N ASN A 23 -31.11 14.10 -0.28
CA ASN A 23 -32.31 13.44 -0.81
C ASN A 23 -32.01 12.91 -2.22
N GLY A 24 -31.39 11.74 -2.26
CA GLY A 24 -31.30 10.86 -3.42
C GLY A 24 -31.77 9.46 -3.04
N GLN A 25 -32.96 9.36 -2.43
CA GLN A 25 -33.65 8.09 -2.25
C GLN A 25 -34.05 7.58 -3.63
N ILE A 26 -33.35 6.54 -4.07
CA ILE A 26 -33.73 5.67 -5.18
C ILE A 26 -35.09 5.08 -4.83
N ASN A 27 -36.10 5.40 -5.64
CA ASN A 27 -37.42 4.78 -5.59
C ASN A 27 -37.28 3.26 -5.74
N LEU A 28 -37.48 2.52 -4.66
CA LEU A 28 -37.95 1.13 -4.73
C LEU A 28 -39.40 1.12 -4.23
N PRO A 29 -40.37 0.62 -5.01
CA PRO A 29 -41.73 0.48 -4.52
C PRO A 29 -41.76 -0.54 -3.38
N ASP A 30 -42.31 -0.08 -2.26
CA ASP A 30 -42.67 -0.89 -1.10
C ASP A 30 -43.83 -1.82 -1.48
N ALA A 31 -43.54 -3.10 -1.65
CA ALA A 31 -44.53 -4.16 -1.66
C ALA A 31 -44.45 -4.89 -0.31
N SER A 32 -45.12 -4.32 0.68
CA SER A 32 -45.59 -5.04 1.86
C SER A 32 -46.68 -6.04 1.46
N THR A 33 -46.28 -7.11 0.77
CA THR A 33 -47.02 -8.36 0.74
C THR A 33 -46.33 -9.35 1.65
N SER A 34 -46.99 -9.57 2.78
CA SER A 34 -46.97 -10.84 3.51
C SER A 34 -46.85 -12.03 2.56
N SER A 35 -45.66 -12.64 2.54
CA SER A 35 -45.50 -14.04 2.17
C SER A 35 -44.23 -14.51 2.87
N GLY A 36 -44.40 -15.41 3.83
CA GLY A 36 -43.34 -15.93 4.67
C GLY A 36 -42.15 -16.38 3.83
N ARG A 37 -41.01 -15.69 3.99
CA ARG A 37 -39.74 -16.28 3.62
C ARG A 37 -39.49 -17.33 4.70
N PRO A 38 -39.43 -18.64 4.35
CA PRO A 38 -38.93 -19.59 5.31
C PRO A 38 -37.56 -19.09 5.72
N ASN A 39 -37.30 -19.16 7.01
CA ASN A 39 -35.97 -19.18 7.56
C ASN A 39 -35.22 -20.29 6.80
N GLN A 40 -34.66 -19.96 5.62
CA GLN A 40 -33.81 -20.85 4.87
C GLN A 40 -32.60 -20.98 5.77
N SER A 41 -32.66 -22.06 6.54
CA SER A 41 -31.54 -22.78 7.11
C SER A 41 -30.28 -22.41 6.36
N LYS A 42 -29.20 -22.23 7.11
CA LYS A 42 -27.86 -22.57 6.65
C LYS A 42 -27.96 -23.98 6.06
N GLU A 43 -28.41 -24.09 4.81
CA GLU A 43 -28.45 -25.32 4.04
C GLU A 43 -27.00 -25.72 4.04
N ASP A 44 -26.74 -26.85 4.70
CA ASP A 44 -25.43 -27.39 4.90
C ASP A 44 -24.77 -27.51 3.54
N VAL A 45 -23.98 -26.49 3.16
CA VAL A 45 -23.12 -26.52 1.99
C VAL A 45 -22.43 -27.89 2.07
N PRO A 46 -22.59 -28.76 1.05
CA PRO A 46 -22.14 -30.13 1.13
C PRO A 46 -20.69 -30.16 1.59
N LYS A 47 -20.31 -31.09 2.47
CA LYS A 47 -18.95 -31.15 3.06
C LYS A 47 -17.87 -31.03 1.98
N ASN A 48 -18.08 -31.67 0.82
CA ASN A 48 -17.21 -31.61 -0.35
C ASN A 48 -17.03 -30.18 -0.92
N VAL A 49 -18.08 -29.36 -0.92
CA VAL A 49 -18.02 -27.96 -1.37
C VAL A 49 -17.30 -27.09 -0.32
N LYS A 50 -17.55 -27.31 0.98
CA LYS A 50 -16.81 -26.61 2.05
C LYS A 50 -15.31 -26.94 1.99
N GLU A 51 -14.95 -28.21 1.79
CA GLU A 51 -13.57 -28.67 1.65
C GLU A 51 -12.90 -28.11 0.39
N SER A 52 -13.60 -28.09 -0.75
CA SER A 52 -13.08 -27.49 -1.99
C SER A 52 -12.83 -25.98 -1.84
N LEU A 53 -13.74 -25.25 -1.19
CA LEU A 53 -13.55 -23.82 -0.90
C LEU A 53 -12.36 -23.58 0.03
N ALA A 54 -12.20 -24.40 1.07
CA ALA A 54 -11.05 -24.31 1.98
C ALA A 54 -9.74 -24.57 1.24
N LYS A 55 -9.69 -25.61 0.40
CA LYS A 55 -8.51 -25.92 -0.42
C LYS A 55 -8.16 -24.77 -1.36
N ASN A 56 -9.15 -24.20 -2.05
CA ASN A 56 -8.91 -23.07 -2.96
C ASN A 56 -8.41 -21.81 -2.26
N ARG A 57 -8.78 -21.58 -0.99
CA ARG A 57 -8.27 -20.46 -0.18
C ARG A 57 -6.79 -20.67 0.15
N ILE A 58 -6.45 -21.85 0.65
CA ILE A 58 -5.06 -22.24 0.96
C ILE A 58 -4.17 -22.13 -0.29
N ASP A 59 -4.64 -22.62 -1.43
CA ASP A 59 -3.90 -22.56 -2.70
C ASP A 59 -3.77 -21.13 -3.24
N ARG A 60 -4.68 -20.22 -2.88
CA ARG A 60 -4.55 -18.79 -3.21
C ARG A 60 -3.52 -18.13 -2.31
N GLU A 61 -3.63 -18.31 -1.00
CA GLU A 61 -2.72 -17.71 -0.01
C GLU A 61 -1.26 -18.13 -0.25
N LYS A 62 -1.02 -19.39 -0.64
CA LYS A 62 0.31 -19.85 -1.05
C LYS A 62 0.85 -19.13 -2.28
N ARG A 63 0.00 -18.96 -3.32
CA ARG A 63 0.40 -18.24 -4.53
C ARG A 63 0.67 -16.78 -4.26
N ASP A 64 -0.19 -16.13 -3.49
CA ASP A 64 -0.02 -14.73 -3.10
C ASP A 64 1.29 -14.54 -2.32
N TYR A 65 1.64 -15.50 -1.45
CA TYR A 65 2.92 -15.52 -0.74
C TYR A 65 4.12 -15.74 -1.69
N GLU A 66 4.04 -16.69 -2.63
CA GLU A 66 5.10 -16.90 -3.62
C GLU A 66 5.36 -15.65 -4.47
N GLU A 67 4.31 -14.97 -4.93
CA GLU A 67 4.41 -13.71 -5.66
C GLU A 67 5.03 -12.59 -4.81
N LEU A 68 4.71 -12.53 -3.51
CA LEU A 68 5.29 -11.59 -2.57
C LEU A 68 6.81 -11.80 -2.44
N ILE A 69 7.26 -13.05 -2.34
CA ILE A 69 8.69 -13.38 -2.32
C ILE A 69 9.36 -13.00 -3.64
N GLU A 70 8.76 -13.35 -4.78
CA GLU A 70 9.28 -13.02 -6.11
C GLU A 70 9.49 -11.51 -6.29
N ARG A 71 8.53 -10.70 -5.84
CA ARG A 71 8.65 -9.22 -5.83
C ARG A 71 9.81 -8.74 -4.96
N GLY A 72 10.01 -9.35 -3.80
CA GLY A 72 11.15 -9.07 -2.93
C GLY A 72 12.49 -9.40 -3.59
N GLU A 73 12.58 -10.53 -4.30
CA GLU A 73 13.78 -10.94 -5.04
C GLU A 73 14.07 -10.00 -6.21
N GLU A 74 13.04 -9.60 -6.94
CA GLU A 74 13.16 -8.60 -8.01
C GLU A 74 13.63 -7.25 -7.46
N ALA A 75 13.06 -6.80 -6.34
CA ALA A 75 13.48 -5.56 -5.68
C ALA A 75 14.97 -5.62 -5.28
N ALA A 76 15.40 -6.72 -4.64
CA ALA A 76 16.78 -6.92 -4.25
C ALA A 76 17.72 -6.89 -5.46
N LYS A 77 17.35 -7.57 -6.55
CA LYS A 77 18.11 -7.54 -7.81
C LYS A 77 18.24 -6.12 -8.37
N LEU A 78 17.14 -5.36 -8.44
CA LEU A 78 17.17 -3.98 -8.92
C LEU A 78 18.06 -3.09 -8.05
N SER A 79 18.00 -3.22 -6.72
CA SER A 79 18.88 -2.46 -5.82
C SER A 79 20.36 -2.81 -6.02
N ALA A 80 20.69 -4.09 -6.27
CA ALA A 80 22.06 -4.53 -6.54
C ALA A 80 22.60 -3.95 -7.84
N GLU A 81 21.79 -3.95 -8.90
CA GLU A 81 22.12 -3.32 -10.18
C GLU A 81 22.29 -1.80 -10.06
N LEU A 82 21.45 -1.14 -9.26
CA LEU A 82 21.51 0.30 -9.02
C LEU A 82 22.79 0.71 -8.30
N GLY A 83 23.16 0.04 -7.21
CA GLY A 83 24.42 0.37 -6.54
C GLY A 83 25.64 0.02 -7.38
N SER A 84 25.61 -1.08 -8.15
CA SER A 84 26.68 -1.40 -9.10
C SER A 84 26.86 -0.33 -10.19
N SER A 85 25.76 0.30 -10.62
CA SER A 85 25.79 1.36 -11.64
C SER A 85 26.25 2.68 -11.03
N PHE A 86 25.77 3.00 -9.83
CA PHE A 86 26.18 4.18 -9.07
C PHE A 86 27.66 4.13 -8.67
N ASP A 87 28.20 3.00 -8.20
CA ASP A 87 29.62 2.87 -7.83
C ASP A 87 30.56 3.08 -9.03
N LYS A 88 30.10 2.77 -10.25
CA LYS A 88 30.90 2.96 -11.48
C LYS A 88 30.91 4.39 -11.98
N GLN A 89 29.76 5.08 -11.89
CA GLN A 89 29.57 6.37 -12.56
C GLN A 89 29.41 7.54 -11.58
N ASN A 90 29.21 7.27 -10.29
CA ASN A 90 28.80 8.23 -9.24
C ASN A 90 27.57 9.08 -9.61
N THR A 91 26.81 8.66 -10.63
CA THR A 91 25.61 9.33 -11.13
C THR A 91 24.64 8.25 -11.64
N PHE A 92 23.36 8.60 -11.76
CA PHE A 92 22.34 7.71 -12.30
C PHE A 92 22.09 8.01 -13.77
N SER A 93 22.12 6.96 -14.60
CA SER A 93 21.71 7.04 -16.00
C SER A 93 20.17 7.11 -16.13
N ALA A 94 19.68 7.44 -17.33
CA ALA A 94 18.24 7.42 -17.62
C ALA A 94 17.61 6.03 -17.42
N GLU A 95 18.39 4.96 -17.58
CA GLU A 95 17.94 3.59 -17.31
C GLU A 95 17.86 3.30 -15.81
N ASP A 96 18.80 3.81 -15.03
CA ASP A 96 18.80 3.66 -13.57
C ASP A 96 17.59 4.36 -12.94
N TRP A 97 17.23 5.54 -13.43
CA TRP A 97 16.00 6.22 -12.99
C TRP A 97 14.74 5.37 -13.24
N LYS A 98 14.66 4.65 -14.36
CA LYS A 98 13.54 3.72 -14.62
C LYS A 98 13.55 2.53 -13.66
N LYS A 99 14.73 2.04 -13.27
CA LYS A 99 14.88 0.97 -12.28
C LYS A 99 14.48 1.45 -10.89
N ILE A 100 14.81 2.69 -10.51
CA ILE A 100 14.37 3.31 -9.26
C ILE A 100 12.84 3.41 -9.21
N ASP A 101 12.19 3.89 -10.28
CA ASP A 101 10.73 3.95 -10.36
C ASP A 101 10.07 2.56 -10.28
N ARG A 102 10.71 1.55 -10.87
CA ARG A 102 10.24 0.16 -10.78
C ARG A 102 10.40 -0.39 -9.36
N LEU A 103 11.53 -0.12 -8.71
CA LEU A 103 11.79 -0.50 -7.33
C LEU A 103 10.76 0.12 -6.39
N GLU A 104 10.46 1.42 -6.55
CA GLU A 104 9.43 2.10 -5.77
C GLU A 104 8.07 1.39 -5.85
N LYS A 105 7.66 1.01 -7.06
CA LYS A 105 6.38 0.31 -7.30
C LYS A 105 6.36 -1.07 -6.66
N LEU A 106 7.47 -1.82 -6.74
CA LEU A 106 7.58 -3.12 -6.08
C LEU A 106 7.47 -2.98 -4.57
N VAL A 107 8.21 -2.05 -3.96
CA VAL A 107 8.18 -1.82 -2.51
C VAL A 107 6.80 -1.35 -2.04
N LYS A 108 6.12 -0.45 -2.79
CA LYS A 108 4.73 -0.05 -2.49
C LYS A 108 3.78 -1.25 -2.50
N ARG A 109 3.94 -2.16 -3.48
CA ARG A 109 3.11 -3.35 -3.59
C ARG A 109 3.38 -4.33 -2.44
N ILE A 110 4.65 -4.60 -2.14
CA ILE A 110 5.06 -5.43 -0.99
C ILE A 110 4.45 -4.88 0.31
N ARG A 111 4.60 -3.58 0.57
CA ARG A 111 4.01 -2.94 1.75
C ARG A 111 2.50 -3.16 1.82
N LYS A 112 1.79 -2.97 0.71
CA LYS A 112 0.33 -3.11 0.65
C LYS A 112 -0.10 -4.56 0.91
N GLU A 113 0.62 -5.53 0.36
CA GLU A 113 0.36 -6.97 0.58
C GLU A 113 0.64 -7.39 2.02
N LEU A 114 1.61 -6.76 2.67
CA LEU A 114 1.83 -6.88 4.11
C LEU A 114 0.79 -6.13 4.97
N GLY A 115 -0.17 -5.42 4.36
CA GLY A 115 -1.17 -4.65 5.10
C GLY A 115 -0.68 -3.33 5.68
N GLY A 116 0.45 -2.82 5.20
CA GLY A 116 0.92 -1.47 5.52
C GLY A 116 0.10 -0.40 4.81
N ASP A 117 -0.23 0.67 5.53
CA ASP A 117 -0.90 1.87 5.00
C ASP A 117 0.13 2.91 4.52
N ASP A 118 -0.34 3.91 3.79
CA ASP A 118 0.40 5.06 3.31
C ASP A 118 0.75 6.06 4.43
N SER A 119 0.51 5.72 5.70
CA SER A 119 0.81 6.56 6.86
C SER A 119 2.24 7.11 6.82
N ASP A 120 2.36 8.41 7.11
CA ASP A 120 3.63 9.09 7.27
C ASP A 120 4.42 8.40 8.39
N SER A 121 5.44 7.63 8.01
CA SER A 121 6.37 7.04 8.96
C SER A 121 7.34 8.11 9.47
N ASP A 122 8.03 7.87 10.59
CA ASP A 122 8.92 8.82 11.24
C ASP A 122 10.18 9.20 10.44
N GLU A 123 10.69 10.41 10.70
CA GLU A 123 11.89 11.04 10.13
C GLU A 123 13.02 10.04 9.81
N ILE A 124 13.37 9.93 8.53
CA ILE A 124 14.67 9.34 8.16
C ILE A 124 15.67 10.47 8.05
N ILE A 125 16.78 10.32 8.76
CA ILE A 125 18.00 11.12 8.62
C ILE A 125 18.34 11.16 7.12
N THR A 126 18.25 12.33 6.49
CA THR A 126 18.55 12.53 5.07
C THR A 126 20.01 12.13 4.78
N PRO A 127 20.25 10.96 4.16
CA PRO A 127 21.60 10.49 3.91
C PRO A 127 22.20 11.23 2.72
N THR A 128 23.53 11.30 2.60
CA THR A 128 24.17 11.74 1.34
C THR A 128 23.84 10.74 0.23
N MET A 129 23.87 11.16 -1.05
CA MET A 129 23.49 10.28 -2.17
C MET A 129 24.22 8.92 -2.17
N PRO A 130 25.56 8.83 -1.96
CA PRO A 130 26.24 7.53 -1.91
C PRO A 130 25.79 6.66 -0.73
N THR A 131 25.53 7.28 0.43
CA THR A 131 25.01 6.57 1.61
C THR A 131 23.58 6.09 1.36
N ALA A 132 22.74 6.90 0.71
CA ALA A 132 21.38 6.54 0.34
C ALA A 132 21.33 5.26 -0.49
N VAL A 133 22.22 5.14 -1.48
CA VAL A 133 22.31 3.96 -2.36
C VAL A 133 22.75 2.71 -1.61
N LYS A 134 23.75 2.83 -0.72
CA LYS A 134 24.17 1.69 0.11
C LYS A 134 23.08 1.25 1.07
N THR A 135 22.46 2.20 1.77
CA THR A 135 21.34 1.90 2.67
C THR A 135 20.14 1.34 1.92
N LEU A 136 19.89 1.76 0.67
CA LEU A 136 18.87 1.18 -0.19
C LEU A 136 19.13 -0.31 -0.43
N GLN A 137 20.37 -0.68 -0.79
CA GLN A 137 20.74 -2.09 -1.00
C GLN A 137 20.57 -2.92 0.27
N GLU A 138 21.17 -2.47 1.38
CA GLU A 138 21.13 -3.15 2.67
C GLU A 138 19.70 -3.36 3.15
N LYS A 139 18.85 -2.33 3.06
CA LYS A 139 17.45 -2.44 3.46
C LYS A 139 16.65 -3.31 2.51
N THR A 140 16.95 -3.34 1.22
CA THR A 140 16.23 -4.20 0.27
C THR A 140 16.58 -5.67 0.48
N THR A 141 17.84 -5.99 0.76
CA THR A 141 18.23 -7.35 1.14
C THR A 141 17.62 -7.76 2.47
N PHE A 142 17.63 -6.86 3.47
CA PHE A 142 16.97 -7.10 4.75
C PHE A 142 15.46 -7.30 4.60
N LEU A 143 14.79 -6.55 3.71
CA LEU A 143 13.38 -6.75 3.41
C LEU A 143 13.13 -8.16 2.88
N LEU A 144 13.92 -8.60 1.90
CA LEU A 144 13.79 -9.95 1.34
C LEU A 144 14.00 -11.04 2.40
N ASP A 145 14.99 -10.88 3.28
CA ASP A 145 15.24 -11.83 4.36
C ASP A 145 14.07 -11.89 5.34
N GLU A 146 13.45 -10.75 5.67
CA GLU A 146 12.26 -10.69 6.51
C GLU A 146 11.03 -11.30 5.81
N LEU A 147 10.86 -11.07 4.51
CA LEU A 147 9.80 -11.71 3.73
C LEU A 147 9.93 -13.24 3.72
N LYS A 148 11.16 -13.75 3.56
CA LYS A 148 11.45 -15.20 3.60
C LYS A 148 11.18 -15.85 4.96
N LYS A 149 11.21 -15.07 6.04
CA LYS A 149 10.84 -15.53 7.40
C LYS A 149 9.32 -15.53 7.63
N CYS A 150 8.54 -14.84 6.80
CA CYS A 150 7.09 -14.81 6.90
C CYS A 150 6.47 -16.14 6.45
N THR A 151 5.25 -16.41 6.90
CA THR A 151 4.43 -17.51 6.39
C THR A 151 3.24 -16.92 5.60
N PRO A 152 2.55 -17.71 4.76
CA PRO A 152 1.36 -17.23 4.05
C PRO A 152 0.23 -16.69 4.95
N TYR A 153 0.31 -16.96 6.27
CA TYR A 153 -0.70 -16.58 7.26
C TYR A 153 -0.18 -15.55 8.27
N SER A 154 1.04 -15.03 8.08
CA SER A 154 1.70 -14.14 9.03
C SER A 154 2.15 -12.86 8.35
N ILE A 155 1.93 -11.74 9.04
CA ILE A 155 2.36 -10.41 8.62
C ILE A 155 3.55 -9.99 9.47
N SER A 156 4.64 -9.53 8.85
CA SER A 156 5.80 -9.00 9.56
C SER A 156 5.72 -7.47 9.67
N VAL A 157 5.59 -6.98 10.90
CA VAL A 157 5.67 -5.54 11.21
C VAL A 157 7.03 -4.97 10.81
N VAL A 158 8.10 -5.74 11.04
CA VAL A 158 9.47 -5.36 10.66
C VAL A 158 9.58 -5.17 9.15
N ALA A 159 8.95 -6.04 8.35
CA ALA A 159 8.94 -5.91 6.91
C ALA A 159 8.13 -4.68 6.44
N ILE A 160 7.04 -4.32 7.13
CA ILE A 160 6.27 -3.09 6.86
C ILE A 160 7.11 -1.85 7.15
N GLU A 161 7.72 -1.78 8.34
CA GLU A 161 8.58 -0.66 8.74
C GLU A 161 9.76 -0.49 7.79
N ASN A 162 10.38 -1.60 7.39
CA ASN A 162 11.49 -1.56 6.46
C ASN A 162 11.06 -1.15 5.04
N SER A 163 9.87 -1.59 4.59
CA SER A 163 9.28 -1.14 3.32
C SER A 163 9.01 0.37 3.34
N ASN A 164 8.47 0.90 4.44
CA ASN A 164 8.30 2.34 4.64
C ASN A 164 9.64 3.08 4.59
N ALA A 165 10.67 2.53 5.23
CA ALA A 165 11.99 3.13 5.22
C ALA A 165 12.60 3.18 3.81
N LEU A 166 12.44 2.10 3.03
CA LEU A 166 12.88 2.03 1.64
C LEU A 166 12.20 3.07 0.76
N LEU A 167 10.87 3.25 0.89
CA LEU A 167 10.14 4.23 0.08
C LEU A 167 10.67 5.65 0.29
N LYS A 168 11.05 6.01 1.51
CA LYS A 168 11.66 7.32 1.78
C LYS A 168 13.03 7.49 1.18
N ILE A 169 13.86 6.45 1.22
CA ILE A 169 15.19 6.48 0.57
C ILE A 169 15.02 6.62 -0.94
N VAL A 170 14.08 5.88 -1.54
CA VAL A 170 13.76 5.99 -2.96
C VAL A 170 13.26 7.39 -3.31
N SER A 171 12.33 7.95 -2.52
CA SER A 171 11.86 9.33 -2.70
C SER A 171 12.99 10.36 -2.56
N PHE A 172 13.91 10.17 -1.61
CA PHE A 172 15.09 11.02 -1.46
C PHE A 172 15.98 10.97 -2.72
N ILE A 173 16.23 9.78 -3.24
CA ILE A 173 17.02 9.59 -4.46
C ILE A 173 16.31 10.26 -5.65
N GLN A 174 14.99 10.07 -5.82
CA GLN A 174 14.20 10.71 -6.87
C GLN A 174 14.20 12.24 -6.79
N ASN A 175 14.14 12.81 -5.59
CA ASN A 175 14.22 14.26 -5.40
C ASN A 175 15.61 14.82 -5.76
N GLY A 176 16.66 13.98 -5.72
CA GLY A 176 18.00 14.32 -6.16
C GLY A 176 18.22 14.28 -7.69
N LYS A 177 17.18 14.02 -8.48
CA LYS A 177 17.23 14.04 -9.96
C LYS A 177 17.39 15.46 -10.55
N ASN A 178 17.21 16.50 -9.73
CA ASN A 178 17.26 17.92 -10.13
C ASN A 178 18.66 18.41 -10.49
#